data_AF-A0A0M6XSY7-F1
#
_entry.id   AF-A0A0M6XSY7-F1
#
_cell.length_a   1.000
_cell.length_b   1.000
_cell.length_c   1.000
_cell.angle_alpha   90.00
_cell.angle_beta   90.00
_cell.angle_gamma   90.00
#
_symmetry.space_group_name_H-M   'P 1'
#
loop_
_entity.id
_entity.type
_entity.pdbx_description
1 polymer ?
#
loop_
_entity_poly.entity_id
_entity_poly.type
_entity_poly.pdbx_seq_one_letter_code
_entity_poly.pdbx_strand_id
1 'polypeptide(L)'
;MEGIDDPVLAMVTLGCAFTELDDLPTRDDRTRLLVETRRRWRLGEEEADEMLSLARWLVAQCGSGQAAMGRVGRRLARIDDGTAWRDLQPFLQTLGEGQLSGTRQEALDDLQRKLTRAARA
;
A
#
# COMPACT_ATOMS: atom_id res chain seq x y z
N MET A 1 11.40 7.83 -5.63
CA MET A 1 10.63 8.10 -4.40
C MET A 1 11.59 7.88 -3.25
N GLU A 2 12.26 8.95 -2.85
CA GLU A 2 13.39 8.88 -1.91
C GLU A 2 13.04 9.38 -0.50
N GLY A 3 11.95 10.15 -0.33
CA GLY A 3 11.57 10.74 0.96
C GLY A 3 10.59 9.93 1.81
N ILE A 4 10.36 8.64 1.52
CA ILE A 4 9.58 7.78 2.44
C ILE A 4 10.58 6.94 3.25
N ASP A 5 10.68 7.22 4.53
CA ASP A 5 11.57 6.51 5.47
C ASP A 5 10.82 5.64 6.48
N ASP A 6 9.49 5.78 6.54
CA ASP A 6 8.62 4.96 7.37
C ASP A 6 8.00 3.79 6.55
N PRO A 7 8.30 2.53 6.90
CA PRO A 7 7.68 1.37 6.26
C PRO A 7 6.15 1.35 6.36
N VAL A 8 5.55 1.86 7.45
CA VAL A 8 4.09 1.90 7.62
C VAL A 8 3.47 2.86 6.63
N LEU A 9 3.97 4.09 6.54
CA LEU A 9 3.54 5.05 5.52
C LEU A 9 3.69 4.48 4.10
N ALA A 10 4.79 3.77 3.80
CA ALA A 10 4.97 3.12 2.51
C ALA A 10 3.89 2.05 2.24
N MET A 11 3.57 1.20 3.22
CA MET A 11 2.52 0.18 3.09
C MET A 11 1.13 0.80 2.91
N VAL A 12 0.82 1.87 3.64
CA VAL A 12 -0.45 2.60 3.53
C VAL A 12 -0.56 3.29 2.16
N THR A 13 0.55 3.85 1.66
CA THR A 13 0.62 4.43 0.30
C THR A 13 0.39 3.35 -0.77
N LEU A 14 0.92 2.14 -0.59
CA LEU A 14 0.61 1.01 -1.46
C LEU A 14 -0.88 0.61 -1.37
N GLY A 15 -1.48 0.66 -0.19
CA GLY A 15 -2.94 0.47 -0.02
C GLY A 15 -3.76 1.49 -0.80
N CYS A 16 -3.44 2.79 -0.71
CA CYS A 16 -4.07 3.84 -1.52
C CYS A 16 -3.93 3.53 -3.01
N ALA A 17 -2.69 3.30 -3.48
CA ALA A 17 -2.40 3.02 -4.88
C ALA A 17 -3.15 1.77 -5.40
N PHE A 18 -3.27 0.75 -4.56
CA PHE A 18 -3.95 -0.50 -4.89
C PHE A 18 -5.45 -0.30 -5.15
N THR A 19 -6.10 0.60 -4.40
CA THR A 19 -7.51 0.91 -4.63
C THR A 19 -7.75 1.60 -5.98
N GLU A 20 -6.76 2.31 -6.53
CA GLU A 20 -6.82 3.03 -7.81
C GLU A 20 -6.49 2.17 -9.05
N LEU A 21 -6.14 0.89 -8.89
CA LEU A 21 -5.61 0.07 -10.00
C LEU A 21 -6.66 -0.30 -11.06
N ASP A 22 -7.91 -0.46 -10.66
CA ASP A 22 -8.99 -0.88 -11.56
C ASP A 22 -9.78 0.34 -12.07
N ASP A 23 -10.14 1.24 -11.16
CA ASP A 23 -10.86 2.49 -11.44
C ASP A 23 -10.63 3.46 -10.28
N LEU A 24 -11.26 4.64 -10.33
CA LEU A 24 -11.29 5.57 -9.22
C LEU A 24 -11.87 4.89 -7.96
N PRO A 25 -11.22 5.06 -6.79
CA PRO A 25 -11.68 4.45 -5.57
C PRO A 25 -13.07 4.95 -5.20
N THR A 26 -13.94 4.05 -4.76
CA THR A 26 -15.30 4.35 -4.29
C THR A 26 -15.29 4.91 -2.86
N ARG A 27 -16.46 5.28 -2.34
CA ARG A 27 -16.58 5.66 -0.91
C ARG A 27 -16.31 4.48 0.00
N ASP A 28 -16.72 3.29 -0.40
CA ASP A 28 -16.57 2.06 0.37
C ASP A 28 -15.10 1.62 0.40
N ASP A 29 -14.38 1.73 -0.73
CA ASP A 29 -12.92 1.52 -0.78
C ASP A 29 -12.18 2.43 0.19
N ARG A 30 -12.51 3.74 0.18
CA ARG A 30 -11.90 4.72 1.09
C ARG A 30 -12.21 4.41 2.56
N THR A 31 -13.45 4.04 2.86
CA THR A 31 -13.89 3.70 4.22
C THR A 31 -13.16 2.46 4.71
N ARG A 32 -13.08 1.42 3.87
CA ARG A 32 -12.35 0.19 4.20
C ARG A 32 -10.87 0.46 4.39
N LEU A 33 -10.26 1.26 3.51
CA LEU A 33 -8.86 1.63 3.62
C LEU A 33 -8.57 2.32 4.97
N LEU A 34 -9.44 3.24 5.42
CA LEU A 34 -9.34 3.87 6.74
C LEU A 34 -9.45 2.85 7.88
N VAL A 35 -10.49 2.01 7.86
CA VAL A 35 -10.73 1.01 8.91
C VAL A 35 -9.57 0.01 9.01
N GLU A 36 -9.13 -0.54 7.89
CA GLU A 36 -8.03 -1.52 7.89
C GLU A 36 -6.70 -0.90 8.26
N THR A 37 -6.44 0.35 7.86
CA THR A 37 -5.24 1.08 8.28
C THR A 37 -5.21 1.26 9.80
N ARG A 38 -6.30 1.77 10.39
CA ARG A 38 -6.43 1.91 11.85
C ARG A 38 -6.23 0.58 12.56
N ARG A 39 -6.90 -0.47 12.08
CA ARG A 39 -6.86 -1.80 12.69
C ARG A 39 -5.47 -2.42 12.63
N ARG A 40 -4.79 -2.33 11.48
CA ARG A 40 -3.52 -3.01 11.24
C ARG A 40 -2.37 -2.40 12.04
N TRP A 41 -2.33 -1.07 12.13
CA TRP A 41 -1.25 -0.33 12.80
C TRP A 41 -1.67 0.32 14.12
N ARG A 42 -2.89 0.02 14.62
CA ARG A 42 -3.44 0.47 15.91
C ARG A 42 -3.44 2.00 16.09
N LEU A 43 -3.77 2.69 15.02
CA LEU A 43 -3.75 4.15 14.98
C LEU A 43 -5.07 4.76 15.44
N GLY A 44 -4.98 5.97 15.97
CA GLY A 44 -6.14 6.83 16.20
C GLY A 44 -6.85 7.18 14.89
N GLU A 45 -8.05 7.73 14.98
CA GLU A 45 -8.78 8.19 13.79
C GLU A 45 -8.07 9.33 13.08
N GLU A 46 -7.70 10.37 13.83
CA GLU A 46 -6.98 11.54 13.33
C GLU A 46 -5.64 11.17 12.70
N GLU A 47 -4.83 10.36 13.41
CA GLU A 47 -3.54 9.88 12.92
C GLU A 47 -3.66 9.06 11.61
N ALA A 48 -4.68 8.20 11.51
CA ALA A 48 -4.92 7.44 10.28
C ALA A 48 -5.39 8.34 9.13
N ASP A 49 -6.22 9.34 9.40
CA ASP A 49 -6.67 10.31 8.39
C ASP A 49 -5.53 11.18 7.87
N GLU A 50 -4.62 11.64 8.76
CA GLU A 50 -3.40 12.35 8.38
C GLU A 50 -2.50 11.47 7.51
N MET A 51 -2.25 10.23 7.95
CA MET A 51 -1.42 9.29 7.21
C MET A 51 -2.01 8.96 5.84
N LEU A 52 -3.32 8.80 5.74
CA LEU A 52 -4.00 8.57 4.45
C LEU A 52 -4.02 9.81 3.57
N SER A 53 -4.06 11.00 4.16
CA SER A 53 -3.92 12.26 3.42
C SER A 53 -2.53 12.38 2.80
N LEU A 54 -1.48 12.04 3.57
CA LEU A 54 -0.12 11.99 3.07
C LEU A 54 0.06 10.89 2.01
N ALA A 55 -0.48 9.69 2.25
CA ALA A 55 -0.43 8.57 1.31
C ALA A 55 -1.06 8.93 -0.05
N ARG A 56 -2.25 9.56 -0.06
CA ARG A 56 -2.88 10.05 -1.30
C ARG A 56 -2.02 11.07 -2.03
N TRP A 57 -1.43 12.01 -1.29
CA TRP A 57 -0.51 12.97 -1.87
C TRP A 57 0.71 12.27 -2.52
N LEU A 58 1.30 11.27 -1.86
CA LEU A 58 2.42 10.48 -2.37
C LEU A 58 2.06 9.69 -3.64
N VAL A 59 0.84 9.13 -3.71
CA VAL A 59 0.34 8.48 -4.93
C VAL A 59 0.23 9.51 -6.07
N ALA A 60 -0.32 10.69 -5.80
CA ALA A 60 -0.41 11.76 -6.79
C ALA A 60 0.97 12.21 -7.31
N GLN A 61 2.00 12.27 -6.44
CA GLN A 61 3.39 12.54 -6.85
C GLN A 61 3.98 11.45 -7.77
N CYS A 62 3.41 10.24 -7.77
CA CYS A 62 3.81 9.18 -8.70
C CYS A 62 3.09 9.28 -10.06
N GLY A 63 2.02 10.06 -10.17
CA GLY A 63 1.22 10.28 -11.37
C GLY A 63 0.10 9.26 -11.58
N SER A 64 0.17 8.08 -10.97
CA SER A 64 -0.91 7.08 -10.96
C SER A 64 -0.69 6.03 -9.87
N GLY A 65 -1.76 5.33 -9.48
CA GLY A 65 -1.70 4.15 -8.63
C GLY A 65 -0.72 3.09 -9.15
N GLN A 66 -0.76 2.76 -10.44
CA GLN A 66 0.16 1.79 -11.04
C GLN A 66 1.63 2.22 -10.90
N ALA A 67 1.94 3.50 -11.15
CA ALA A 67 3.29 4.02 -10.98
C ALA A 67 3.72 4.01 -9.51
N ALA A 68 2.80 4.32 -8.59
CA ALA A 68 3.02 4.28 -7.15
C ALA A 68 3.33 2.85 -6.67
N MET A 69 2.58 1.83 -7.11
CA MET A 69 2.84 0.42 -6.75
C MET A 69 4.30 0.01 -7.05
N GLY A 70 4.80 0.39 -8.22
CA GLY A 70 6.19 0.11 -8.59
C GLY A 70 7.22 0.92 -7.80
N ARG A 71 6.99 2.24 -7.64
CA ARG A 71 7.96 3.16 -7.01
C ARG A 71 8.02 2.99 -5.49
N VAL A 72 6.87 2.97 -4.84
CA VAL A 72 6.74 2.79 -3.38
C VAL A 72 7.18 1.37 -3.02
N GLY A 73 6.79 0.35 -3.79
CA GLY A 73 7.20 -1.04 -3.52
C GLY A 73 8.72 -1.24 -3.55
N ARG A 74 9.42 -0.58 -4.48
CA ARG A 74 10.90 -0.56 -4.49
C ARG A 74 11.49 0.22 -3.32
N ARG A 75 10.83 1.30 -2.87
CA ARG A 75 11.29 2.07 -1.71
C ARG A 75 11.13 1.26 -0.43
N LEU A 76 9.96 0.64 -0.23
CA LEU A 76 9.67 -0.26 0.88
C LEU A 76 10.72 -1.37 0.97
N ALA A 77 11.04 -2.03 -0.15
CA ALA A 77 12.09 -3.06 -0.21
C ALA A 77 13.48 -2.60 0.25
N ARG A 78 13.75 -1.28 0.31
CA ARG A 78 15.03 -0.73 0.78
C ARG A 78 15.01 -0.29 2.25
N ILE A 79 13.83 -0.03 2.81
CA ILE A 79 13.67 0.45 4.20
C ILE A 79 13.12 -0.62 5.14
N ASP A 80 12.49 -1.64 4.59
CA ASP A 80 11.97 -2.78 5.32
C ASP A 80 13.09 -3.77 5.67
N ASP A 81 12.98 -4.39 6.83
CA ASP A 81 13.89 -5.42 7.35
C ASP A 81 13.53 -6.84 6.85
N GLY A 82 12.79 -6.92 5.74
CA GLY A 82 12.29 -8.16 5.15
C GLY A 82 10.99 -8.67 5.78
N THR A 83 10.33 -7.88 6.64
CA THR A 83 9.09 -8.31 7.31
C THR A 83 7.82 -7.68 6.73
N ALA A 84 7.91 -6.59 5.98
CA ALA A 84 6.75 -5.85 5.49
C ALA A 84 5.79 -6.68 4.64
N TRP A 85 6.27 -7.70 3.92
CA TRP A 85 5.36 -8.56 3.15
C TRP A 85 4.34 -9.28 4.03
N ARG A 86 4.75 -9.73 5.22
CA ARG A 86 3.85 -10.36 6.20
C ARG A 86 2.69 -9.43 6.56
N ASP A 87 2.94 -8.13 6.55
CA ASP A 87 1.96 -7.13 6.91
C ASP A 87 1.13 -6.60 5.76
N LEU A 88 1.80 -6.33 4.65
CA LEU A 88 1.23 -5.78 3.44
C LEU A 88 0.29 -6.76 2.73
N GLN A 89 0.64 -8.05 2.63
CA GLN A 89 -0.17 -9.03 1.89
C GLN A 89 -1.61 -9.12 2.42
N PRO A 90 -1.87 -9.43 3.70
CA PRO A 90 -3.23 -9.52 4.21
C PRO A 90 -3.96 -8.17 4.18
N PHE A 91 -3.24 -7.06 4.31
CA PHE A 91 -3.80 -5.72 4.20
C PHE A 91 -4.39 -5.49 2.79
N LEU A 92 -3.60 -5.72 1.73
CA LEU A 92 -4.07 -5.54 0.35
C LEU A 92 -5.17 -6.54 -0.03
N GLN A 93 -5.08 -7.79 0.44
CA GLN A 93 -6.12 -8.80 0.19
C GLN A 93 -7.47 -8.40 0.80
N THR A 94 -7.46 -7.77 1.98
CA THR A 94 -8.69 -7.30 2.64
C THR A 94 -9.35 -6.16 1.85
N LEU A 95 -8.54 -5.30 1.23
CA LEU A 95 -9.06 -4.21 0.40
C LEU A 95 -9.80 -4.72 -0.84
N GLY A 96 -9.40 -5.87 -1.39
CA GLY A 96 -10.01 -6.46 -2.59
C GLY A 96 -11.19 -7.40 -2.35
N GLU A 97 -11.81 -7.38 -1.17
CA GLU A 97 -13.06 -8.12 -0.87
C GLU A 97 -13.05 -9.63 -1.20
N GLY A 98 -11.88 -10.27 -1.12
CA GLY A 98 -11.76 -11.71 -1.39
C GLY A 98 -11.76 -12.10 -2.87
N GLN A 99 -11.93 -11.15 -3.80
CA GLN A 99 -11.73 -11.40 -5.23
C GLN A 99 -10.94 -10.26 -5.88
N LEU A 100 -9.66 -10.52 -6.15
CA LEU A 100 -8.79 -9.58 -6.84
C LEU A 100 -9.05 -9.62 -8.36
N SER A 101 -9.07 -8.44 -8.97
CA SER A 101 -8.96 -8.31 -10.43
C SER A 101 -7.60 -8.84 -10.90
N GLY A 102 -7.47 -9.09 -12.22
CA GLY A 102 -6.19 -9.47 -12.81
C GLY A 102 -5.08 -8.44 -12.52
N THR A 103 -5.38 -7.15 -12.67
CA THR A 103 -4.43 -6.06 -12.42
C THR A 103 -4.01 -5.99 -10.94
N ARG A 104 -4.94 -6.14 -10.00
CA ARG A 104 -4.64 -6.18 -8.57
C ARG A 104 -3.82 -7.41 -8.20
N GLN A 105 -4.13 -8.58 -8.78
CA GLN A 105 -3.35 -9.80 -8.57
C GLN A 105 -1.91 -9.66 -9.08
N GLU A 106 -1.74 -9.13 -10.30
CA GLU A 106 -0.41 -8.88 -10.88
C GLU A 106 0.43 -7.92 -10.02
N ALA A 107 -0.20 -6.86 -9.50
CA ALA A 107 0.47 -5.92 -8.61
C ALA A 107 0.90 -6.58 -7.29
N LEU A 108 0.07 -7.48 -6.74
CA LEU A 108 0.38 -8.23 -5.53
C LEU A 108 1.56 -9.19 -5.75
N ASP A 109 1.56 -9.94 -6.85
CA ASP A 109 2.66 -10.84 -7.22
C ASP A 109 3.97 -10.07 -7.43
N ASP A 110 3.88 -8.88 -8.04
CA ASP A 110 5.03 -8.02 -8.28
C ASP A 110 5.61 -7.41 -7.01
N LEU A 111 4.77 -7.11 -6.01
CA LEU A 111 5.21 -6.71 -4.68
C LEU A 111 5.86 -7.86 -3.92
N GLN A 112 5.26 -9.06 -3.96
CA GLN A 112 5.82 -10.25 -3.31
C GLN A 112 7.25 -10.52 -3.77
N ARG A 113 7.49 -10.46 -5.08
CA ARG A 113 8.82 -10.67 -5.66
C ARG A 113 9.83 -9.64 -5.19
N LYS A 114 9.45 -8.36 -5.07
CA LYS A 114 10.35 -7.29 -4.60
C LYS A 114 10.73 -7.47 -3.14
N LEU A 115 9.74 -7.67 -2.27
CA LEU A 115 9.96 -7.70 -0.82
C LEU A 115 10.65 -9.01 -0.38
N THR A 116 10.35 -10.14 -1.02
CA THR A 116 11.00 -11.42 -0.69
C THR A 116 12.45 -11.48 -1.17
N ARG A 117 12.80 -10.81 -2.28
CA ARG A 117 14.20 -10.72 -2.74
C ARG A 117 15.04 -9.85 -1.83
N ALA A 118 14.48 -8.75 -1.33
CA ALA A 118 15.17 -7.86 -0.40
C ALA A 118 15.50 -8.57 0.93
N ALA A 119 14.58 -9.39 1.46
CA ALA A 119 14.80 -10.15 2.70
C ALA A 119 15.95 -11.18 2.64
N ARG A 120 16.52 -11.46 1.46
CA ARG A 120 17.60 -12.44 1.25
C ARG A 120 18.97 -11.80 0.94
N ALA A 121 19.00 -10.47 0.77
CA ALA A 121 20.19 -9.70 0.44
C ALA A 121 20.83 -9.14 1.71
#